data_AF-A0AAW2MXS6-F1
#
_entry.id   AF-A0AAW2MXS6-F1
#
_cell.length_a   1.000
_cell.length_b   1.000
_cell.length_c   1.000
_cell.angle_alpha   90.00
_cell.angle_beta   90.00
_cell.angle_gamma   90.00
#
_symmetry.space_group_name_H-M   'P 1'
#
loop_
_entity.id
_entity.type
_entity.pdbx_description
1 polymer ?
#
loop_
_entity_poly.entity_id
_entity_poly.type
_entity_poly.pdbx_seq_one_letter_code
_entity_poly.pdbx_strand_id
1 'polypeptide(L)'
;MYSMKQDCEFFSPSMASVDGHSQGFQPSTQKKSTKLTLFEDLLHGSDTGNSHYGPNAEDQNQGDSCPSDCESGISGADNEQQIRLSGNGLIRVDDAEVVYEIIKKKLVSSLSCYGFDAQVEAIHRNDYSGIMSRAKLQSFCIYSRAMEIKCGGNANVKYAWFGASKDEISTILDHGFGLPMNARTHGHGVHLSPVDHPVESMELASPDEDGLRHMLLCRVILGKTEVVCPGSEQYHPSSEEFDTGIDNLASPQKYIIWTSSMNTHILPEFVVSFRASSSCRESQKGRQPIRQPNSEWMPFASLITTLSKFLPPDAVELISKNYGDYKKQKMSRHEMIQLVRQVAGDKLLMTIIKSYRGKLLRIETFAITCWLCML
;
A
#
# COMPACT_ATOMS: atom_id res chain seq x y z
N MET A 1 8.13 44.99 -23.65
CA MET A 1 8.40 44.55 -25.04
C MET A 1 9.87 44.20 -25.12
N TYR A 2 10.22 42.92 -24.96
CA TYR A 2 11.35 42.25 -25.61
C TYR A 2 11.17 40.75 -25.36
N SER A 3 10.87 40.05 -26.45
CA SER A 3 10.71 38.62 -26.58
C SER A 3 12.08 38.04 -26.92
N MET A 4 12.51 37.00 -26.22
CA MET A 4 13.53 36.08 -26.73
C MET A 4 12.90 34.70 -26.81
N LYS A 5 12.50 34.35 -28.03
CA LYS A 5 12.30 32.96 -28.46
C LYS A 5 13.67 32.29 -28.45
N GLN A 6 13.76 31.10 -27.87
CA GLN A 6 14.92 30.25 -28.02
C GLN A 6 14.43 28.91 -28.51
N ASP A 7 14.69 28.68 -29.80
CA ASP A 7 14.44 27.44 -30.51
C ASP A 7 15.41 26.38 -29.99
N CYS A 8 14.89 25.25 -29.51
CA CYS A 8 15.68 24.06 -29.23
C CYS A 8 15.51 23.08 -30.40
N GLU A 9 16.51 23.07 -31.29
CA GLU A 9 16.65 22.10 -32.37
C GLU A 9 16.88 20.69 -31.81
N PHE A 10 16.11 19.73 -32.33
CA PHE A 10 16.25 18.30 -32.05
C PHE A 10 17.48 17.75 -32.78
N PHE A 11 18.51 17.37 -32.01
CA PHE A 11 19.62 16.54 -32.51
C PHE A 11 19.16 15.09 -32.70
N SER A 12 19.25 14.58 -33.93
CA SER A 12 19.16 13.15 -34.25
C SER A 12 20.56 12.61 -34.55
N PRO A 13 21.01 11.48 -33.96
CA PRO A 13 22.15 10.74 -34.48
C PRO A 13 21.72 9.52 -35.30
N SER A 14 22.28 9.46 -36.50
CA SER A 14 22.28 8.33 -37.44
C SER A 14 22.93 7.07 -36.84
N MET A 15 22.31 5.90 -37.01
CA MET A 15 22.90 4.60 -36.67
C MET A 15 23.59 3.97 -37.88
N ALA A 16 24.87 3.64 -37.71
CA ALA A 16 25.62 2.77 -38.62
C ALA A 16 25.57 1.31 -38.14
N SER A 17 25.42 0.40 -39.10
CA SER A 17 25.36 -1.06 -38.99
C SER A 17 26.72 -1.70 -38.74
N VAL A 18 26.80 -2.69 -37.85
CA VAL A 18 27.82 -3.76 -37.88
C VAL A 18 27.22 -5.07 -37.37
N ASP A 19 27.28 -6.10 -38.22
CA ASP A 19 26.92 -7.50 -37.97
C ASP A 19 27.89 -8.23 -37.02
N GLY A 20 27.40 -9.25 -36.29
CA GLY A 20 28.26 -10.13 -35.49
C GLY A 20 27.56 -11.26 -34.71
N HIS A 21 27.31 -12.37 -35.42
CA HIS A 21 27.11 -13.78 -35.03
C HIS A 21 26.56 -14.24 -33.64
N SER A 22 25.53 -15.08 -33.77
CA SER A 22 24.86 -15.93 -32.79
C SER A 22 25.70 -17.11 -32.27
N GLN A 23 25.53 -17.47 -30.99
CA GLN A 23 25.52 -18.86 -30.52
C GLN A 23 24.52 -19.03 -29.38
N GLY A 24 23.65 -20.05 -29.51
CA GLY A 24 22.50 -20.27 -28.65
C GLY A 24 22.80 -21.08 -27.39
N PHE A 25 21.99 -20.84 -26.36
CA PHE A 25 21.80 -21.74 -25.22
C PHE A 25 20.29 -21.84 -24.93
N GLN A 26 19.80 -23.08 -24.83
CA GLN A 26 18.40 -23.39 -24.51
C GLN A 26 18.04 -23.04 -23.06
N PRO A 27 16.79 -22.63 -22.77
CA PRO A 27 16.35 -22.34 -21.41
C PRO A 27 15.87 -23.61 -20.70
N SER A 28 16.38 -23.82 -19.48
CA SER A 28 15.86 -24.80 -18.53
C SER A 28 14.54 -24.30 -17.93
N THR A 29 13.57 -25.20 -17.85
CA THR A 29 12.22 -24.98 -17.32
C THR A 29 12.24 -24.63 -15.83
N GLN A 30 12.06 -23.35 -15.49
CA GLN A 30 11.57 -22.92 -14.19
C GLN A 30 10.08 -22.55 -14.31
N LYS A 31 9.26 -23.18 -13.45
CA LYS A 31 7.84 -22.86 -13.26
C LYS A 31 7.69 -21.36 -12.99
N LYS A 32 7.28 -20.61 -14.02
CA LYS A 32 6.86 -19.21 -13.90
C LYS A 32 5.59 -19.14 -13.05
N SER A 33 5.61 -18.28 -12.05
CA SER A 33 4.45 -17.85 -11.27
C SER A 33 3.48 -17.12 -12.19
N THR A 34 2.44 -17.82 -12.64
CA THR A 34 1.42 -17.33 -13.58
C THR A 34 0.39 -16.39 -12.93
N LYS A 35 0.68 -15.80 -11.75
CA LYS A 35 -0.36 -15.16 -10.92
C LYS A 35 -0.34 -13.62 -10.92
N LEU A 36 0.59 -12.95 -11.60
CA LEU A 36 0.73 -11.48 -11.52
C LEU A 36 0.47 -10.71 -12.82
N THR A 37 0.64 -11.32 -14.00
CA THR A 37 0.37 -10.62 -15.26
C THR A 37 -1.12 -10.37 -15.48
N LEU A 38 -1.99 -11.25 -14.94
CA LEU A 38 -3.44 -11.17 -15.14
C LEU A 38 -4.07 -9.88 -14.57
N PHE A 39 -3.53 -9.30 -13.48
CA PHE A 39 -4.11 -8.09 -12.87
C PHE A 39 -3.74 -6.82 -13.66
N GLU A 40 -2.56 -6.80 -14.28
CA GLU A 40 -2.07 -5.69 -15.10
C GLU A 40 -2.63 -5.80 -16.53
N ASP A 41 -2.67 -7.01 -17.11
CA ASP A 41 -3.17 -7.27 -18.48
C ASP A 41 -4.70 -7.06 -18.59
N LEU A 42 -5.49 -7.46 -17.57
CA LEU A 42 -6.95 -7.33 -17.62
C LEU A 42 -7.44 -5.88 -17.52
N LEU A 43 -6.64 -4.97 -16.96
CA LEU A 43 -6.98 -3.55 -16.87
C LEU A 43 -6.51 -2.74 -18.11
N HIS A 44 -5.69 -3.33 -18.97
CA HIS A 44 -5.23 -2.74 -20.24
C HIS A 44 -6.08 -3.12 -21.46
N GLY A 45 -7.05 -4.04 -21.31
CA GLY A 45 -7.83 -4.60 -22.42
C GLY A 45 -8.95 -3.72 -23.01
N SER A 46 -8.99 -2.41 -22.77
CA SER A 46 -10.07 -1.52 -23.25
C SER A 46 -9.63 -0.38 -24.16
N ASP A 47 -8.49 -0.49 -24.84
CA ASP A 47 -8.13 0.39 -25.95
C ASP A 47 -7.93 -0.40 -27.25
N THR A 48 -9.02 -0.84 -27.88
CA THR A 48 -9.05 -1.08 -29.33
C THR A 48 -10.45 -0.82 -29.88
N GLY A 49 -10.59 0.31 -30.59
CA GLY A 49 -11.86 0.76 -31.17
C GLY A 49 -11.65 1.66 -32.39
N ASN A 50 -11.04 1.06 -33.42
CA ASN A 50 -11.22 1.32 -34.86
C ASN A 50 -11.90 2.65 -35.31
N SER A 51 -11.17 3.49 -36.05
CA SER A 51 -11.76 4.17 -37.22
C SER A 51 -10.71 4.33 -38.33
N HIS A 52 -10.90 3.53 -39.38
CA HIS A 52 -10.42 3.81 -40.73
C HIS A 52 -11.24 4.96 -41.32
N TYR A 53 -10.59 5.98 -41.88
CA TYR A 53 -10.85 6.50 -43.23
C TYR A 53 -9.65 7.34 -43.71
N GLY A 54 -9.25 7.12 -44.96
CA GLY A 54 -8.15 7.81 -45.66
C GLY A 54 -8.53 9.22 -46.16
N PRO A 55 -7.60 9.88 -46.88
CA PRO A 55 -7.48 11.33 -46.94
C PRO A 55 -8.25 11.97 -48.12
N ASN A 56 -8.61 13.25 -47.98
CA ASN A 56 -8.75 14.19 -49.10
C ASN A 56 -8.60 15.65 -48.64
N ALA A 57 -8.12 16.47 -49.56
CA ALA A 57 -7.55 17.81 -49.41
C ALA A 57 -8.56 18.96 -49.65
N GLU A 58 -8.17 20.16 -49.19
CA GLU A 58 -8.63 21.53 -49.57
C GLU A 58 -10.10 21.88 -49.16
N ASP A 59 -10.53 23.06 -48.73
CA ASP A 59 -10.11 24.46 -48.96
C ASP A 59 -10.67 25.37 -47.83
N GLN A 60 -10.25 26.65 -47.87
CA GLN A 60 -10.45 27.79 -46.96
C GLN A 60 -11.91 28.12 -46.55
N ASN A 61 -12.13 28.74 -45.37
CA ASN A 61 -12.48 30.18 -45.19
C ASN A 61 -12.96 30.53 -43.75
N GLN A 62 -12.75 31.78 -43.35
CA GLN A 62 -13.10 32.44 -42.06
C GLN A 62 -14.59 32.80 -41.93
N GLY A 63 -15.07 32.97 -40.68
CA GLY A 63 -16.22 33.85 -40.38
C GLY A 63 -17.13 33.45 -39.21
N ASP A 64 -16.94 34.14 -38.07
CA ASP A 64 -17.94 34.75 -37.17
C ASP A 64 -19.22 34.04 -36.63
N SER A 65 -19.39 34.25 -35.31
CA SER A 65 -20.63 34.59 -34.57
C SER A 65 -21.49 33.52 -33.87
N CYS A 66 -21.40 33.60 -32.53
CA CYS A 66 -22.48 33.69 -31.52
C CYS A 66 -23.23 32.43 -31.03
N PRO A 67 -23.71 32.47 -29.75
CA PRO A 67 -23.94 31.30 -28.90
C PRO A 67 -25.36 30.76 -29.00
N SER A 68 -25.53 29.47 -28.74
CA SER A 68 -26.85 28.82 -28.69
C SER A 68 -27.16 28.33 -27.27
N ASP A 69 -28.07 29.04 -26.62
CA ASP A 69 -28.74 28.63 -25.39
C ASP A 69 -29.70 27.49 -25.67
N CYS A 70 -29.61 26.40 -24.91
CA CYS A 70 -30.64 25.37 -24.83
C CYS A 70 -30.79 24.95 -23.37
N GLU A 71 -31.68 25.61 -22.63
CA GLU A 71 -32.30 25.04 -21.43
C GLU A 71 -33.27 23.92 -21.86
N SER A 72 -33.12 22.72 -21.28
CA SER A 72 -34.24 21.77 -21.20
C SER A 72 -34.18 20.91 -19.93
N GLY A 73 -34.93 21.37 -18.92
CA GLY A 73 -35.91 20.62 -18.12
C GLY A 73 -35.79 19.12 -17.87
N ILE A 74 -35.23 18.78 -16.70
CA ILE A 74 -35.67 17.82 -15.64
C ILE A 74 -36.79 16.79 -15.96
N SER A 75 -36.51 15.48 -15.79
CA SER A 75 -37.11 14.64 -14.71
C SER A 75 -36.76 13.16 -14.81
N GLY A 76 -36.38 12.60 -13.67
CA GLY A 76 -36.10 11.19 -13.43
C GLY A 76 -35.53 11.03 -12.02
N ALA A 77 -36.41 11.07 -11.02
CA ALA A 77 -36.05 10.90 -9.62
C ALA A 77 -35.77 9.42 -9.35
N ASP A 78 -34.51 9.02 -9.45
CA ASP A 78 -34.04 7.81 -8.78
C ASP A 78 -33.30 8.20 -7.51
N ASN A 79 -33.91 7.78 -6.42
CA ASN A 79 -33.57 8.09 -5.05
C ASN A 79 -32.38 7.23 -4.59
N GLU A 80 -31.26 7.28 -5.32
CA GLU A 80 -29.98 6.83 -4.80
C GLU A 80 -29.30 8.04 -4.16
N GLN A 81 -29.01 7.95 -2.86
CA GLN A 81 -28.10 8.87 -2.19
C GLN A 81 -26.74 8.78 -2.88
N GLN A 82 -26.58 9.59 -3.92
CA GLN A 82 -25.37 9.79 -4.68
C GLN A 82 -24.30 10.22 -3.68
N ILE A 83 -23.40 9.29 -3.33
CA ILE A 83 -22.25 9.53 -2.47
C ILE A 83 -21.58 10.79 -3.01
N ARG A 84 -21.55 11.88 -2.23
CA ARG A 84 -21.10 13.23 -2.63
C ARG A 84 -19.59 13.26 -2.94
N LEU A 85 -19.17 12.58 -4.01
CA LEU A 85 -17.86 12.64 -4.66
C LEU A 85 -18.00 13.07 -6.12
N SER A 86 -19.23 13.34 -6.59
CA SER A 86 -19.56 13.65 -8.00
C SER A 86 -19.04 15.01 -8.52
N GLY A 87 -18.18 15.72 -7.77
CA GLY A 87 -17.60 17.00 -8.19
C GLY A 87 -16.24 16.91 -8.90
N ASN A 88 -15.59 15.74 -8.89
CA ASN A 88 -14.15 15.62 -9.18
C ASN A 88 -13.80 14.89 -10.49
N GLY A 89 -14.73 14.76 -11.44
CA GLY A 89 -14.50 13.92 -12.64
C GLY A 89 -14.41 12.43 -12.31
N LEU A 90 -15.19 11.99 -11.31
CA LEU A 90 -15.28 10.60 -10.90
C LEU A 90 -16.55 9.98 -11.48
N ILE A 91 -16.39 8.87 -12.21
CA ILE A 91 -17.50 8.06 -12.74
C ILE A 91 -17.62 6.81 -11.87
N ARG A 92 -18.83 6.52 -11.39
CA ARG A 92 -19.11 5.27 -10.68
C ARG A 92 -18.92 4.11 -11.65
N VAL A 93 -18.10 3.14 -11.27
CA VAL A 93 -17.91 1.91 -12.03
C VAL A 93 -19.11 1.01 -11.80
N ASP A 94 -19.69 0.45 -12.86
CA ASP A 94 -20.84 -0.44 -12.75
C ASP A 94 -20.41 -1.77 -12.08
N ASP A 95 -21.25 -2.27 -11.17
CA ASP A 95 -21.00 -3.50 -10.42
C ASP A 95 -20.86 -4.74 -11.33
N ALA A 96 -21.39 -4.69 -12.56
CA ALA A 96 -21.24 -5.74 -13.56
C ALA A 96 -19.90 -5.68 -14.33
N GLU A 97 -19.15 -4.57 -14.23
CA GLU A 97 -17.86 -4.46 -14.89
C GLU A 97 -16.81 -5.37 -14.23
N VAL A 98 -15.99 -6.02 -15.08
CA VAL A 98 -14.92 -6.93 -14.62
C VAL A 98 -13.94 -6.22 -13.68
N VAL A 99 -13.64 -4.94 -13.94
CA VAL A 99 -12.73 -4.14 -13.11
C VAL A 99 -13.28 -3.93 -11.70
N TYR A 100 -14.59 -3.73 -11.54
CA TYR A 100 -15.24 -3.58 -10.24
C TYR A 100 -14.99 -4.83 -9.40
N GLU A 101 -15.32 -6.01 -9.97
CA GLU A 101 -15.19 -7.29 -9.27
C GLU A 101 -13.73 -7.63 -8.95
N ILE A 102 -12.78 -7.29 -9.83
CA ILE A 102 -11.35 -7.47 -9.56
C ILE A 102 -10.89 -6.65 -8.35
N ILE A 103 -11.20 -5.34 -8.33
CA ILE A 103 -10.79 -4.42 -7.27
C ILE A 103 -11.45 -4.83 -5.94
N LYS A 104 -12.76 -5.08 -5.95
CA LYS A 104 -13.53 -5.52 -4.80
C LYS A 104 -12.97 -6.82 -4.22
N LYS A 105 -12.81 -7.86 -5.05
CA LYS A 105 -12.28 -9.15 -4.61
C LYS A 105 -10.87 -9.00 -4.04
N LYS A 106 -10.01 -8.19 -4.67
CA LYS A 106 -8.64 -7.97 -4.19
C LYS A 106 -8.65 -7.31 -2.81
N LEU A 107 -9.37 -6.20 -2.63
CA LEU A 107 -9.45 -5.50 -1.35
C LEU A 107 -10.01 -6.40 -0.24
N VAL A 108 -11.15 -7.06 -0.50
CA VAL A 108 -11.82 -7.92 0.49
C VAL A 108 -10.92 -9.09 0.86
N SER A 109 -10.40 -9.84 -0.11
CA SER A 109 -9.55 -11.01 0.17
C SER A 109 -8.27 -10.63 0.92
N SER A 110 -7.62 -9.53 0.54
CA SER A 110 -6.42 -9.05 1.23
C SER A 110 -6.73 -8.64 2.67
N LEU A 111 -7.83 -7.91 2.93
CA LEU A 111 -8.23 -7.54 4.29
C LEU A 111 -8.68 -8.72 5.15
N SER A 112 -9.36 -9.70 4.57
CA SER A 112 -9.75 -10.93 5.27
C SER A 112 -8.55 -11.74 5.76
N CYS A 113 -7.44 -11.75 5.03
CA CYS A 113 -6.18 -12.37 5.50
C CYS A 113 -5.64 -11.75 6.80
N TYR A 114 -6.06 -10.54 7.14
CA TYR A 114 -5.68 -9.83 8.37
C TYR A 114 -6.81 -9.77 9.41
N GLY A 115 -7.90 -10.53 9.23
CA GLY A 115 -9.01 -10.59 10.19
C GLY A 115 -9.96 -9.40 10.13
N PHE A 116 -10.03 -8.72 8.97
CA PHE A 116 -11.03 -7.69 8.73
C PHE A 116 -12.10 -8.21 7.78
N ASP A 117 -13.35 -7.95 8.14
CA ASP A 117 -14.49 -8.13 7.26
C ASP A 117 -14.80 -6.79 6.59
N ALA A 118 -14.68 -6.76 5.25
CA ALA A 118 -14.79 -5.55 4.46
C ALA A 118 -15.94 -5.67 3.46
N GLN A 119 -16.79 -4.65 3.43
CA GLN A 119 -17.91 -4.52 2.51
C GLN A 119 -17.67 -3.31 1.62
N VAL A 120 -17.42 -3.55 0.33
CA VAL A 120 -17.27 -2.49 -0.67
C VAL A 120 -18.65 -1.97 -1.05
N GLU A 121 -18.81 -0.65 -1.00
CA GLU A 121 -20.08 0.05 -1.24
C GLU A 121 -20.09 0.71 -2.61
N ALA A 122 -18.96 1.30 -3.02
CA ALA A 122 -18.83 1.90 -4.33
C ALA A 122 -17.37 1.96 -4.77
N ILE A 123 -17.15 1.81 -6.08
CA ILE A 123 -15.88 2.09 -6.74
C ILE A 123 -16.13 3.18 -7.76
N HIS A 124 -15.33 4.24 -7.69
CA HIS A 124 -15.34 5.31 -8.69
C HIS A 124 -14.00 5.31 -9.43
N ARG A 125 -14.06 5.54 -10.73
CA ARG A 125 -12.91 5.71 -11.62
C ARG A 125 -12.74 7.18 -11.95
N ASN A 126 -11.50 7.65 -12.02
CA ASN A 126 -11.18 8.96 -12.58
C ASN A 126 -11.38 8.93 -14.10
N ASP A 127 -12.25 9.78 -14.61
CA ASP A 127 -12.58 9.86 -16.04
C ASP A 127 -11.55 10.64 -16.86
N TYR A 128 -10.66 11.36 -16.18
CA TYR A 128 -9.69 12.28 -16.76
C TYR A 128 -10.31 13.22 -17.82
N SER A 129 -11.56 13.64 -17.65
CA SER A 129 -12.27 14.49 -18.62
C SER A 129 -11.90 15.98 -18.51
N GLY A 130 -11.43 16.40 -17.34
CA GLY A 130 -10.90 17.74 -17.10
C GLY A 130 -9.55 18.00 -17.76
N ILE A 131 -9.29 19.25 -18.17
CA ILE A 131 -7.99 19.64 -18.77
C ILE A 131 -6.84 19.34 -17.80
N MET A 132 -7.00 19.67 -16.52
CA MET A 132 -5.98 19.45 -15.50
C MET A 132 -5.80 17.96 -15.18
N SER A 133 -6.87 17.17 -15.14
CA SER A 133 -6.77 15.73 -14.90
C SER A 133 -6.11 15.00 -16.08
N ARG A 134 -6.39 15.40 -17.33
CA ARG A 134 -5.62 14.95 -18.50
C ARG A 134 -4.14 15.30 -18.41
N ALA A 135 -3.80 16.52 -18.00
CA ALA A 135 -2.41 16.94 -17.84
C ALA A 135 -1.68 16.09 -16.78
N LYS A 136 -2.35 15.76 -15.65
CA LYS A 136 -1.81 14.85 -14.62
C LYS A 136 -1.56 13.45 -15.20
N LEU A 137 -2.53 12.88 -15.93
CA LEU A 137 -2.40 11.58 -16.59
C LEU A 137 -1.25 11.57 -17.60
N GLN A 138 -1.19 12.57 -18.48
CA GLN A 138 -0.13 12.69 -19.49
C GLN A 138 1.25 12.85 -18.85
N SER A 139 1.36 13.65 -17.79
CA SER A 139 2.59 13.77 -17.01
C SER A 139 3.03 12.41 -16.48
N PHE A 140 2.14 11.66 -15.83
CA PHE A 140 2.44 10.31 -15.36
C PHE A 140 2.91 9.38 -16.50
N CYS A 141 2.25 9.40 -17.66
CA CYS A 141 2.66 8.61 -18.82
C CYS A 141 4.06 8.98 -19.34
N ILE A 142 4.40 10.28 -19.37
CA ILE A 142 5.73 10.76 -19.77
C ILE A 142 6.79 10.25 -18.80
N TYR A 143 6.57 10.39 -17.49
CA TYR A 143 7.49 9.91 -16.47
C TYR A 143 7.60 8.38 -16.48
N SER A 144 6.51 7.66 -16.69
CA SER A 144 6.52 6.20 -16.81
C SER A 144 7.41 5.75 -17.97
N ARG A 145 7.27 6.38 -19.14
CA ARG A 145 8.11 6.08 -20.31
C ARG A 145 9.58 6.46 -20.09
N ALA A 146 9.84 7.61 -19.46
CA ALA A 146 11.22 8.01 -19.11
C ALA A 146 11.86 7.01 -18.15
N MET A 147 11.09 6.51 -17.18
CA MET A 147 11.54 5.50 -16.23
C MET A 147 11.75 4.13 -16.87
N GLU A 148 10.91 3.74 -17.82
CA GLU A 148 11.11 2.53 -18.61
C GLU A 148 12.46 2.57 -19.35
N ILE A 149 12.79 3.68 -19.98
CA ILE A 149 14.08 3.89 -20.67
C ILE A 149 15.24 3.86 -19.66
N LYS A 150 15.12 4.59 -18.54
CA LYS A 150 16.14 4.65 -17.48
C LYS A 150 16.44 3.27 -16.88
N CYS A 151 15.43 2.42 -16.75
CA CYS A 151 15.53 1.12 -16.07
C CYS A 151 15.71 -0.08 -17.01
N GLY A 152 16.03 0.15 -18.29
CA GLY A 152 16.33 -0.94 -19.23
C GLY A 152 15.10 -1.68 -19.76
N GLY A 153 13.97 -0.98 -19.93
CA GLY A 153 12.75 -1.49 -20.55
C GLY A 153 11.62 -1.85 -19.56
N ASN A 154 11.74 -1.48 -18.28
CA ASN A 154 10.66 -1.71 -17.31
C ASN A 154 10.63 -0.60 -16.24
N ALA A 155 9.55 0.18 -16.22
CA ALA A 155 9.34 1.25 -15.24
C ALA A 155 8.96 0.75 -13.83
N ASN A 156 8.71 -0.56 -13.66
CA ASN A 156 8.25 -1.18 -12.42
C ASN A 156 6.98 -0.47 -11.89
N VAL A 157 5.99 -0.32 -12.77
CA VAL A 157 4.70 0.29 -12.43
C VAL A 157 3.87 -0.73 -11.67
N LYS A 158 3.32 -0.35 -10.51
CA LYS A 158 2.45 -1.21 -9.70
C LYS A 158 1.21 -0.47 -9.25
N TYR A 159 0.17 -1.23 -8.94
CA TYR A 159 -0.93 -0.69 -8.15
C TYR A 159 -0.59 -0.68 -6.66
N ALA A 160 -1.03 0.37 -5.96
CA ALA A 160 -0.88 0.51 -4.52
C ALA A 160 -2.06 1.28 -3.92
N TRP A 161 -2.36 0.97 -2.67
CA TRP A 161 -3.38 1.61 -1.86
C TRP A 161 -2.83 2.85 -1.15
N PHE A 162 -3.64 3.90 -1.10
CA PHE A 162 -3.42 5.04 -0.24
C PHE A 162 -4.71 5.34 0.52
N GLY A 163 -4.64 5.44 1.84
CA GLY A 163 -5.79 5.76 2.68
C GLY A 163 -5.60 7.08 3.40
N ALA A 164 -6.69 7.84 3.47
CA ALA A 164 -6.75 9.16 4.08
C ALA A 164 -8.21 9.52 4.39
N SER A 165 -8.45 10.71 4.94
CA SER A 165 -9.81 11.22 5.10
C SER A 165 -10.46 11.52 3.74
N LYS A 166 -11.79 11.57 3.71
CA LYS A 166 -12.57 11.94 2.51
C LYS A 166 -12.13 13.29 1.94
N ASP A 167 -11.93 14.28 2.80
CA ASP A 167 -11.51 15.63 2.41
C ASP A 167 -10.08 15.65 1.85
N GLU A 168 -9.16 14.87 2.43
CA GLU A 168 -7.80 14.74 1.91
C GLU A 168 -7.80 14.05 0.55
N ILE A 169 -8.61 13.00 0.36
CA ILE A 169 -8.78 12.33 -0.94
C ILE A 169 -9.32 13.31 -1.99
N SER A 170 -10.36 14.08 -1.66
CA SER A 170 -10.89 15.11 -2.56
C SER A 170 -9.81 16.14 -2.94
N THR A 171 -9.07 16.62 -1.95
CA THR A 171 -7.96 17.56 -2.16
C THR A 171 -6.89 16.97 -3.08
N ILE A 172 -6.55 15.69 -2.91
CA ILE A 172 -5.56 15.00 -3.75
C ILE A 172 -6.04 14.89 -5.21
N LEU A 173 -7.32 14.59 -5.43
CA LEU A 173 -7.87 14.50 -6.78
C LEU A 173 -7.81 15.86 -7.50
N ASP A 174 -8.15 16.94 -6.80
CA ASP A 174 -8.18 18.29 -7.36
C ASP A 174 -6.79 18.89 -7.53
N HIS A 175 -5.94 18.78 -6.51
CA HIS A 175 -4.68 19.54 -6.42
C HIS A 175 -3.42 18.66 -6.48
N GLY A 176 -3.56 17.34 -6.40
CA GLY A 176 -2.44 16.40 -6.30
C GLY A 176 -2.01 16.16 -4.86
N PHE A 177 -1.01 15.30 -4.67
CA PHE A 177 -0.45 15.02 -3.36
C PHE A 177 0.25 16.25 -2.79
N GLY A 178 -0.06 16.56 -1.53
CA GLY A 178 0.59 17.61 -0.75
C GLY A 178 1.72 17.06 0.13
N LEU A 179 2.42 17.97 0.83
CA LEU A 179 3.45 17.56 1.78
C LEU A 179 2.85 16.73 2.92
N PRO A 180 3.47 15.60 3.29
CA PRO A 180 2.96 14.76 4.37
C PRO A 180 3.03 15.52 5.70
N MET A 181 1.86 15.80 6.29
CA MET A 181 1.73 16.55 7.55
C MET A 181 2.14 15.75 8.80
N ASN A 182 2.18 14.42 8.70
CA ASN A 182 2.41 13.53 9.83
C ASN A 182 3.83 12.95 9.83
N ALA A 183 4.40 12.78 11.03
CA ALA A 183 5.66 12.07 11.21
C ALA A 183 5.54 10.65 10.67
N ARG A 184 6.22 10.37 9.55
CA ARG A 184 6.21 9.04 8.94
C ARG A 184 7.45 8.27 9.37
N THR A 185 7.32 6.95 9.42
CA THR A 185 8.36 6.06 9.97
C THR A 185 9.53 5.82 9.03
N HIS A 186 9.42 6.15 7.73
CA HIS A 186 10.40 5.78 6.71
C HIS A 186 10.54 6.92 5.68
N GLY A 187 11.32 7.94 6.02
CA GLY A 187 11.55 9.09 5.15
C GLY A 187 10.33 10.01 4.95
N HIS A 188 10.60 11.17 4.36
CA HIS A 188 9.62 12.16 3.95
C HIS A 188 9.13 11.85 2.53
N GLY A 189 7.88 11.43 2.44
CA GLY A 189 7.25 11.09 1.17
C GLY A 189 5.81 10.63 1.36
N VAL A 190 5.17 10.30 0.25
CA VAL A 190 3.86 9.63 0.26
C VAL A 190 4.11 8.14 0.48
N HIS A 191 3.49 7.56 1.51
CA HIS A 191 3.54 6.11 1.74
C HIS A 191 2.28 5.46 1.19
N LEU A 192 2.46 4.45 0.35
CA LEU A 192 1.39 3.64 -0.20
C LEU A 192 1.59 2.18 0.22
N SER A 193 0.50 1.47 0.45
CA SER A 193 0.53 0.04 0.77
C SER A 193 0.42 -0.79 -0.52
N PRO A 194 1.23 -1.82 -0.72
CA PRO A 194 1.04 -2.78 -1.81
C PRO A 194 -0.38 -3.38 -1.78
N VAL A 195 -0.89 -3.79 -2.95
CA VAL A 195 -2.26 -4.30 -3.07
C VAL A 195 -2.58 -5.50 -2.18
N ASP A 196 -1.56 -6.29 -1.83
CA ASP A 196 -1.66 -7.47 -0.94
C ASP A 196 -1.58 -7.12 0.55
N HIS A 197 -1.19 -5.90 0.90
CA HIS A 197 -0.93 -5.47 2.27
C HIS A 197 -1.68 -4.17 2.65
N PRO A 198 -3.02 -4.08 2.45
CA PRO A 198 -3.78 -2.83 2.54
C PRO A 198 -3.99 -2.29 3.96
N VAL A 199 -3.58 -3.02 5.01
CA VAL A 199 -3.97 -2.74 6.41
C VAL A 199 -3.55 -1.35 6.87
N GLU A 200 -2.30 -0.95 6.63
CA GLU A 200 -1.82 0.37 7.06
C GLU A 200 -2.60 1.49 6.37
N SER A 201 -2.84 1.38 5.06
CA SER A 201 -3.67 2.34 4.33
C SER A 201 -5.12 2.36 4.84
N MET A 202 -5.72 1.20 5.14
CA MET A 202 -7.06 1.14 5.72
C MET A 202 -7.13 1.81 7.10
N GLU A 203 -6.11 1.64 7.94
CA GLU A 203 -6.04 2.29 9.25
C GLU A 203 -5.96 3.82 9.14
N LEU A 204 -5.26 4.33 8.11
CA LEU A 204 -5.19 5.76 7.80
C LEU A 204 -6.49 6.31 7.17
N ALA A 205 -7.28 5.48 6.49
CA ALA A 205 -8.57 5.86 5.92
C ALA A 205 -9.62 6.04 7.02
N SER A 206 -9.71 7.23 7.61
CA SER A 206 -10.70 7.55 8.64
C SER A 206 -12.14 7.44 8.10
N PRO A 207 -13.07 6.83 8.86
CA PRO A 207 -14.47 6.77 8.44
C PRO A 207 -15.10 8.17 8.40
N ASP A 208 -15.96 8.41 7.41
CA ASP A 208 -16.76 9.63 7.28
C ASP A 208 -18.01 9.61 8.17
N GLU A 209 -18.89 10.60 8.00
CA GLU A 209 -20.14 10.75 8.76
C GLU A 209 -21.08 9.54 8.61
N ASP A 210 -21.03 8.84 7.49
CA ASP A 210 -21.84 7.65 7.17
C ASP A 210 -21.14 6.33 7.57
N GLY A 211 -19.98 6.44 8.23
CA GLY A 211 -19.13 5.34 8.62
C GLY A 211 -18.36 4.70 7.46
N LEU A 212 -18.31 5.35 6.29
CA LEU A 212 -17.60 4.86 5.12
C LEU A 212 -16.12 5.26 5.18
N ARG A 213 -15.25 4.31 4.88
CA ARG A 213 -13.83 4.57 4.65
C ARG A 213 -13.60 4.72 3.15
N HIS A 214 -12.71 5.64 2.79
CA HIS A 214 -12.33 5.89 1.41
C HIS A 214 -10.84 5.64 1.23
N MET A 215 -10.47 4.91 0.18
CA MET A 215 -9.08 4.67 -0.21
C MET A 215 -8.90 4.92 -1.69
N LEU A 216 -7.73 5.43 -2.06
CA LEU A 216 -7.27 5.53 -3.43
C LEU A 216 -6.56 4.24 -3.84
N LEU A 217 -6.89 3.74 -5.03
CA LEU A 217 -6.06 2.79 -5.76
C LEU A 217 -5.28 3.57 -6.82
N CYS A 218 -3.97 3.61 -6.66
CA CYS A 218 -3.08 4.41 -7.49
C CYS A 218 -2.21 3.50 -8.37
N ARG A 219 -1.91 3.93 -9.60
CA ARG A 219 -0.72 3.46 -10.32
C ARG A 219 0.50 4.19 -9.81
N VAL A 220 1.56 3.45 -9.55
CA VAL A 220 2.79 3.97 -8.94
C VAL A 220 3.99 3.50 -9.73
N ILE A 221 4.82 4.43 -10.17
CA ILE A 221 6.10 4.13 -10.82
C ILE A 221 7.14 3.92 -9.72
N LEU A 222 7.63 2.69 -9.55
CA LEU A 222 8.63 2.39 -8.52
C LEU A 222 10.07 2.48 -9.03
N GLY A 223 10.32 2.26 -10.32
CA GLY A 223 11.68 2.19 -10.86
C GLY A 223 12.56 1.20 -10.09
N LYS A 224 13.80 1.59 -9.82
CA LYS A 224 14.72 0.89 -8.92
C LYS A 224 14.45 1.30 -7.48
N THR A 225 14.14 0.31 -6.64
CA THR A 225 13.77 0.52 -5.24
C THR A 225 14.95 0.37 -4.29
N GLU A 226 15.07 1.24 -3.29
CA GLU A 226 15.98 1.08 -2.16
C GLU A 226 15.26 0.69 -0.87
N VAL A 227 15.95 -0.01 0.03
CA VAL A 227 15.41 -0.30 1.36
C VAL A 227 15.62 0.89 2.28
N VAL A 228 14.54 1.46 2.78
CA VAL A 228 14.54 2.58 3.73
C VAL A 228 14.35 2.01 5.13
N CYS A 229 15.24 2.36 6.06
CA CYS A 229 15.14 1.92 7.45
C CYS A 229 14.10 2.75 8.23
N PRO A 230 13.42 2.14 9.23
CA PRO A 230 12.59 2.89 10.17
C PRO A 230 13.41 3.99 10.88
N GLY A 231 12.85 5.20 10.97
CA GLY A 231 13.50 6.38 11.54
C GLY A 231 14.36 7.18 10.57
N SER A 232 14.42 6.79 9.29
CA SER A 232 15.12 7.56 8.26
C SER A 232 14.44 8.93 8.04
N GLU A 233 15.26 9.99 7.91
CA GLU A 233 14.84 11.35 7.54
C GLU A 233 15.11 11.65 6.05
N GLN A 234 15.32 10.62 5.23
CA GLN A 234 15.51 10.80 3.78
C GLN A 234 14.27 11.43 3.13
N TYR A 235 14.47 12.40 2.26
CA TYR A 235 13.41 13.06 1.48
C TYR A 235 13.62 12.95 -0.04
N HIS A 236 14.67 12.25 -0.45
CA HIS A 236 15.05 11.92 -1.82
C HIS A 236 15.80 10.57 -1.82
N PRO A 237 16.04 9.96 -2.99
CA PRO A 237 16.79 8.71 -3.06
C PRO A 237 18.21 8.84 -2.49
N SER A 238 18.77 7.76 -1.90
CA SER A 238 20.15 7.79 -1.37
C SER A 238 21.23 7.98 -2.44
N SER A 239 20.96 7.58 -3.68
CA SER A 239 21.83 7.75 -4.83
C SER A 239 21.02 7.83 -6.13
N GLU A 240 21.65 8.23 -7.23
CA GLU A 240 21.00 8.30 -8.55
C GLU A 240 20.57 6.92 -9.11
N GLU A 241 21.09 5.84 -8.51
CA GLU A 241 20.73 4.47 -8.88
C GLU A 241 19.32 4.09 -8.42
N PHE A 242 18.77 4.80 -7.44
CA PHE A 242 17.47 4.53 -6.85
C PHE A 242 16.45 5.61 -7.21
N ASP A 243 15.18 5.21 -7.21
CA ASP A 243 14.05 6.04 -7.62
C ASP A 243 13.03 6.17 -6.48
N THR A 244 12.71 5.06 -5.81
CA THR A 244 11.71 5.01 -4.73
C THR A 244 12.17 4.13 -3.57
N GLY A 245 11.53 4.27 -2.42
CA GLY A 245 11.84 3.49 -1.23
C GLY A 245 10.86 2.35 -0.97
N ILE A 246 11.34 1.30 -0.33
CA ILE A 246 10.56 0.20 0.24
C ILE A 246 11.02 -0.10 1.67
N ASP A 247 10.15 -0.68 2.50
CA ASP A 247 10.50 -1.08 3.86
C ASP A 247 11.24 -2.43 3.92
N ASN A 248 10.97 -3.34 2.98
CA ASN A 248 11.56 -4.67 2.94
C ASN A 248 11.73 -5.18 1.50
N LEU A 249 12.93 -5.66 1.16
CA LEU A 249 13.23 -6.15 -0.19
C LEU A 249 12.48 -7.44 -0.56
N ALA A 250 12.30 -8.36 0.38
CA ALA A 250 11.72 -9.68 0.12
C ALA A 250 10.19 -9.64 0.09
N SER A 251 9.58 -8.83 0.95
CA SER A 251 8.13 -8.71 1.08
C SER A 251 7.76 -7.26 1.44
N PRO A 252 7.80 -6.33 0.48
CA PRO A 252 7.46 -4.93 0.72
C PRO A 252 6.07 -4.84 1.35
N GLN A 253 5.93 -4.12 2.46
CA GLN A 253 4.65 -3.73 3.02
C GLN A 253 4.34 -2.25 2.76
N LYS A 254 5.33 -1.50 2.28
CA LYS A 254 5.24 -0.07 2.07
C LYS A 254 6.08 0.37 0.88
N TYR A 255 5.49 1.21 0.05
CA TYR A 255 6.16 1.99 -0.97
C TYR A 255 6.28 3.43 -0.51
N ILE A 256 7.45 4.02 -0.69
CA ILE A 256 7.78 5.38 -0.26
C ILE A 256 8.14 6.16 -1.52
N ILE A 257 7.25 7.07 -1.91
CA ILE A 257 7.47 7.96 -3.03
C ILE A 257 7.89 9.31 -2.47
N TRP A 258 9.09 9.73 -2.84
CA TRP A 258 9.70 10.96 -2.34
C TRP A 258 8.84 12.18 -2.67
N THR A 259 8.91 13.21 -1.82
CA THR A 259 8.14 14.46 -2.02
C THR A 259 8.44 15.13 -3.37
N SER A 260 9.66 14.98 -3.88
CA SER A 260 10.09 15.51 -5.19
C SER A 260 9.42 14.81 -6.38
N SER A 261 8.92 13.58 -6.21
CA SER A 261 8.37 12.76 -7.30
C SER A 261 6.91 12.35 -7.11
N MET A 262 6.29 12.69 -5.97
CA MET A 262 4.93 12.23 -5.62
C MET A 262 3.85 12.57 -6.67
N ASN A 263 3.92 13.73 -7.32
CA ASN A 263 2.90 14.18 -8.29
C ASN A 263 3.16 13.70 -9.73
N THR A 264 4.31 13.07 -9.98
CA THR A 264 4.69 12.54 -11.30
C THR A 264 4.71 11.02 -11.30
N HIS A 265 4.96 10.40 -10.13
CA HIS A 265 5.10 8.96 -9.96
C HIS A 265 3.87 8.28 -9.35
N ILE A 266 2.85 9.04 -8.95
CA ILE A 266 1.59 8.50 -8.42
C ILE A 266 0.44 9.05 -9.25
N LEU A 267 -0.38 8.15 -9.77
CA LEU A 267 -1.61 8.47 -10.47
C LEU A 267 -2.80 7.85 -9.72
N PRO A 268 -3.64 8.65 -9.05
CA PRO A 268 -4.92 8.19 -8.53
C PRO A 268 -5.84 7.78 -9.68
N GLU A 269 -6.27 6.52 -9.71
CA GLU A 269 -7.12 5.99 -10.77
C GLU A 269 -8.52 5.60 -10.26
N PHE A 270 -8.60 4.99 -9.07
CA PHE A 270 -9.88 4.63 -8.47
C PHE A 270 -10.00 5.15 -7.03
N VAL A 271 -11.23 5.47 -6.64
CA VAL A 271 -11.65 5.71 -5.25
C VAL A 271 -12.54 4.55 -4.83
N VAL A 272 -12.13 3.80 -3.83
CA VAL A 272 -12.89 2.68 -3.26
C VAL A 272 -13.47 3.11 -1.92
N SER A 273 -14.81 3.06 -1.83
CA SER A 273 -15.57 3.36 -0.62
C SER A 273 -16.08 2.06 -0.02
N PHE A 274 -15.78 1.82 1.24
CA PHE A 274 -16.09 0.55 1.90
C PHE A 274 -16.27 0.72 3.40
N ARG A 275 -16.94 -0.25 4.01
CA ARG A 275 -16.97 -0.44 5.47
C ARG A 275 -16.02 -1.56 5.83
N ALA A 276 -15.31 -1.42 6.95
CA ALA A 276 -14.48 -2.48 7.49
C ALA A 276 -14.70 -2.63 8.98
N SER A 277 -14.94 -3.86 9.42
CA SER A 277 -15.07 -4.23 10.81
C SER A 277 -14.05 -5.31 11.16
N SER A 278 -13.52 -5.29 12.38
CA SER A 278 -12.71 -6.40 12.86
C SER A 278 -13.63 -7.61 13.05
N SER A 279 -13.34 -8.74 12.42
CA SER A 279 -14.16 -9.95 12.53
C SER A 279 -14.13 -10.58 13.93
N CYS A 280 -13.29 -10.08 14.83
CA CYS A 280 -13.25 -10.46 16.24
C CYS A 280 -14.42 -9.84 17.02
N ARG A 281 -15.62 -10.42 16.86
CA ARG A 281 -16.71 -10.27 17.82
C ARG A 281 -16.44 -11.20 19.00
N GLU A 282 -15.66 -10.70 19.96
CA GLU A 282 -15.75 -10.95 21.41
C GLU A 282 -14.41 -10.58 22.06
N SER A 283 -14.47 -9.60 22.98
CA SER A 283 -13.38 -9.06 23.84
C SER A 283 -12.86 -7.67 23.46
N GLN A 284 -13.77 -6.70 23.32
CA GLN A 284 -13.43 -5.30 23.60
C GLN A 284 -13.47 -5.05 25.11
N LYS A 285 -12.31 -5.15 25.77
CA LYS A 285 -11.94 -4.26 26.87
C LYS A 285 -10.45 -3.91 26.73
N GLY A 286 -10.19 -2.65 26.33
CA GLY A 286 -8.90 -1.97 26.50
C GLY A 286 -7.92 -2.05 25.32
N ARG A 287 -7.87 -0.98 24.52
CA ARG A 287 -6.78 -0.66 23.58
C ARG A 287 -5.49 -0.30 24.31
N GLN A 288 -4.35 -0.87 23.89
CA GLN A 288 -3.13 -0.20 23.34
C GLN A 288 -1.93 -1.20 23.25
N PRO A 289 -0.88 -0.96 22.41
CA PRO A 289 -0.59 -1.80 21.24
C PRO A 289 0.78 -2.54 21.27
N ILE A 290 1.07 -3.22 20.15
CA ILE A 290 2.36 -3.83 19.70
C ILE A 290 2.50 -5.35 19.95
N ARG A 291 2.30 -6.09 18.84
CA ARG A 291 2.86 -7.41 18.50
C ARG A 291 3.06 -8.36 19.68
N GLN A 292 1.99 -9.08 20.04
CA GLN A 292 2.14 -10.39 20.66
C GLN A 292 1.94 -11.46 19.59
N PRO A 293 2.87 -12.42 19.42
CA PRO A 293 2.53 -13.65 18.73
C PRO A 293 1.47 -14.37 19.55
N ASN A 294 0.35 -14.73 18.93
CA ASN A 294 -0.78 -15.48 19.50
C ASN A 294 -0.43 -16.93 19.87
N SER A 295 0.59 -17.11 20.70
CA SER A 295 0.83 -18.32 21.47
C SER A 295 1.05 -17.88 22.90
N GLU A 296 0.30 -18.42 23.86
CA GLU A 296 0.39 -18.10 25.29
C GLU A 296 1.85 -18.12 25.76
N TRP A 297 2.47 -16.94 25.71
CA TRP A 297 3.86 -16.76 26.08
C TRP A 297 3.89 -16.73 27.60
N MET A 298 4.76 -17.56 28.20
CA MET A 298 4.83 -17.69 29.65
C MET A 298 4.83 -16.32 30.34
N PRO A 299 3.90 -16.03 31.27
CA PRO A 299 3.89 -14.78 32.00
C PRO A 299 5.26 -14.53 32.64
N PHE A 300 5.75 -13.29 32.58
CA PHE A 300 7.11 -12.98 33.05
C PHE A 300 7.32 -13.31 34.54
N ALA A 301 6.25 -13.21 35.36
CA ALA A 301 6.28 -13.67 36.74
C ALA A 301 6.55 -15.18 36.84
N SER A 302 5.91 -16.00 36.00
CA SER A 302 6.14 -17.44 35.92
C SER A 302 7.54 -17.78 35.39
N LEU A 303 8.08 -16.95 34.49
CA LEU A 303 9.48 -17.05 34.05
C LEU A 303 10.44 -16.83 35.23
N ILE A 304 10.25 -15.77 36.02
CA ILE A 304 11.07 -15.47 37.20
C ILE A 304 10.99 -16.59 38.24
N THR A 305 9.78 -17.09 38.54
CA THR A 305 9.58 -18.22 39.45
C THR A 305 10.23 -19.51 38.95
N THR A 306 10.34 -19.69 37.63
CA THR A 306 11.02 -20.86 37.08
C THR A 306 12.54 -20.67 37.11
N LEU A 307 13.03 -19.48 36.80
CA LEU A 307 14.45 -19.11 36.86
C LEU A 307 15.01 -19.19 38.28
N SER A 308 14.21 -18.92 39.32
CA SER A 308 14.66 -19.05 40.71
C SER A 308 15.07 -20.46 41.13
N LYS A 309 14.70 -21.47 40.34
CA LYS A 309 15.14 -22.87 40.55
C LYS A 309 16.52 -23.15 39.98
N PHE A 310 17.05 -22.27 39.13
CA PHE A 310 18.29 -22.49 38.36
C PHE A 310 19.33 -21.39 38.55
N LEU A 311 18.94 -20.23 39.09
CA LEU A 311 19.82 -19.08 39.28
C LEU A 311 20.09 -18.79 40.77
N PRO A 312 21.25 -18.21 41.12
CA PRO A 312 21.53 -17.74 42.47
C PRO A 312 20.51 -16.68 42.95
N PRO A 313 20.25 -16.57 44.27
CA PRO A 313 19.29 -15.61 44.81
C PRO A 313 19.53 -14.16 44.36
N ASP A 314 20.79 -13.71 44.34
CA ASP A 314 21.17 -12.35 43.94
C ASP A 314 20.82 -12.05 42.47
N ALA A 315 20.96 -13.05 41.59
CA ALA A 315 20.61 -12.94 40.18
C ALA A 315 19.09 -12.87 39.98
N VAL A 316 18.32 -13.63 40.77
CA VAL A 316 16.85 -13.61 40.75
C VAL A 316 16.31 -12.30 41.31
N GLU A 317 16.92 -11.78 42.36
CA GLU A 317 16.58 -10.48 42.93
C GLU A 317 16.84 -9.35 41.93
N LEU A 318 18.00 -9.38 41.24
CA LEU A 318 18.31 -8.45 40.17
C LEU A 318 17.25 -8.48 39.06
N ILE A 319 16.87 -9.66 38.58
CA ILE A 319 15.81 -9.79 37.56
C ILE A 319 14.46 -9.28 38.09
N SER A 320 14.11 -9.58 39.35
CA SER A 320 12.84 -9.20 39.95
C SER A 320 12.72 -7.70 40.17
N LYS A 321 13.80 -7.05 40.59
CA LYS A 321 13.89 -5.60 40.75
C LYS A 321 13.69 -4.88 39.41
N ASN A 322 14.42 -5.30 38.38
CA ASN A 322 14.30 -4.73 37.04
C ASN A 322 12.91 -4.98 36.42
N TYR A 323 12.27 -6.12 36.70
CA TYR A 323 10.89 -6.36 36.30
C TYR A 323 9.90 -5.39 36.98
N GLY A 324 10.14 -5.06 38.25
CA GLY A 324 9.39 -4.03 38.97
C GLY A 324 9.57 -2.63 38.37
N ASP A 325 10.80 -2.29 37.95
CA ASP A 325 11.11 -1.02 37.30
C ASP A 325 10.51 -0.91 35.89
N TYR A 326 10.50 -2.01 35.13
CA TYR A 326 9.77 -2.12 33.86
C TYR A 326 8.26 -1.90 34.05
N LYS A 327 7.64 -2.53 35.06
CA LYS A 327 6.22 -2.31 35.38
C LYS A 327 5.90 -0.86 35.75
N LYS A 328 6.88 -0.14 36.31
CA LYS A 328 6.80 1.28 36.67
C LYS A 328 7.24 2.22 35.53
N GLN A 329 7.45 1.70 34.31
CA GLN A 329 7.90 2.44 33.12
C GLN A 329 9.26 3.16 33.28
N LYS A 330 10.10 2.74 34.22
CA LYS A 330 11.45 3.29 34.43
C LYS A 330 12.52 2.65 33.55
N MET A 331 12.17 1.57 32.87
CA MET A 331 13.05 0.76 32.04
C MET A 331 12.26 0.28 30.82
N SER A 332 12.89 0.28 29.65
CA SER A 332 12.28 -0.21 28.42
C SER A 332 12.17 -1.74 28.39
N ARG A 333 11.25 -2.27 27.59
CA ARG A 333 11.11 -3.71 27.36
C ARG A 333 12.42 -4.34 26.83
N HIS A 334 13.15 -3.61 25.98
CA HIS A 334 14.39 -4.10 25.37
C HIS A 334 15.51 -4.26 26.41
N GLU A 335 15.70 -3.27 27.27
CA GLU A 335 16.68 -3.33 28.37
C GLU A 335 16.37 -4.49 29.33
N MET A 336 15.08 -4.67 29.67
CA MET A 336 14.64 -5.79 30.50
C MET A 336 14.94 -7.16 29.87
N ILE A 337 14.68 -7.32 28.57
CA ILE A 337 14.96 -8.56 27.85
C ILE A 337 16.46 -8.82 27.76
N GLN A 338 17.26 -7.81 27.46
CA GLN A 338 18.73 -7.95 27.40
C GLN A 338 19.32 -8.35 28.74
N LEU A 339 18.88 -7.71 29.83
CA LEU A 339 19.33 -8.06 31.18
C LEU A 339 19.00 -9.51 31.53
N VAL A 340 17.78 -9.97 31.26
CA VAL A 340 17.39 -11.37 31.52
C VAL A 340 18.23 -12.34 30.69
N ARG A 341 18.53 -12.02 29.43
CA ARG A 341 19.40 -12.84 28.57
C ARG A 341 20.84 -12.87 29.06
N GLN A 342 21.36 -11.76 29.56
CA GLN A 342 22.71 -11.68 30.15
C GLN A 342 22.82 -12.47 31.45
N VAL A 343 21.80 -12.38 32.33
CA VAL A 343 21.83 -13.02 33.65
C VAL A 343 21.51 -14.51 33.58
N ALA A 344 20.49 -14.91 32.80
CA ALA A 344 20.05 -16.30 32.72
C ALA A 344 20.76 -17.10 31.62
N GLY A 345 21.19 -16.44 30.54
CA GLY A 345 21.73 -17.08 29.35
C GLY A 345 20.65 -17.66 28.42
N ASP A 346 20.84 -17.47 27.11
CA ASP A 346 19.87 -17.89 26.08
C ASP A 346 19.59 -19.39 26.08
N LYS A 347 20.60 -20.23 26.39
CA LYS A 347 20.46 -21.69 26.42
C LYS A 347 19.47 -22.14 27.50
N LEU A 348 19.54 -21.55 28.69
CA LEU A 348 18.63 -21.84 29.81
C LEU A 348 17.22 -21.32 29.51
N LEU A 349 17.12 -20.09 29.01
CA LEU A 349 15.84 -19.48 28.62
C LEU A 349 15.11 -20.31 27.57
N MET A 350 15.82 -20.76 26.52
CA MET A 350 15.27 -21.63 25.50
C MET A 350 14.80 -22.97 26.06
N THR A 351 15.53 -23.54 27.01
CA THR A 351 15.15 -24.80 27.67
C THR A 351 13.87 -24.64 28.49
N ILE A 352 13.78 -23.57 29.28
CA ILE A 352 12.59 -23.25 30.09
C ILE A 352 11.38 -22.99 29.19
N ILE A 353 11.52 -22.15 28.16
CA ILE A 353 10.43 -21.81 27.22
C ILE A 353 9.95 -23.07 26.47
N LYS A 354 10.85 -23.93 26.00
CA LYS A 354 10.49 -25.21 25.37
C LYS A 354 9.75 -26.13 26.34
N SER A 355 10.20 -26.21 27.60
CA SER A 355 9.55 -27.02 28.63
C SER A 355 8.16 -26.51 29.01
N TYR A 356 7.96 -25.19 29.03
CA TYR A 356 6.68 -24.56 29.31
C TYR A 356 5.67 -24.86 28.20
N ARG A 357 6.06 -24.72 26.93
CA ARG A 357 5.24 -25.08 25.77
C ARG A 357 4.86 -26.56 25.75
N GLY A 358 5.80 -27.44 26.10
CA GLY A 358 5.54 -28.89 26.21
C GLY A 358 4.58 -29.26 27.35
N LYS A 359 4.52 -28.46 28.43
CA LYS A 359 3.55 -28.63 29.52
C LYS A 359 2.18 -28.08 29.16
N LEU A 360 2.11 -26.96 28.44
CA LEU A 360 0.85 -26.36 27.99
C LEU A 360 0.06 -27.34 27.08
N LEU A 361 0.75 -27.98 26.13
CA LEU A 361 0.19 -29.01 25.24
C LEU A 361 -0.29 -30.27 25.99
N ARG A 362 0.26 -30.56 27.18
CA ARG A 362 -0.18 -31.65 28.06
C ARG A 362 -1.34 -31.26 28.96
N ILE A 363 -1.46 -29.98 29.31
CA ILE A 363 -2.57 -29.45 30.13
C ILE A 363 -3.83 -29.31 29.28
N GLU A 364 -3.71 -28.93 28.01
CA GLU A 364 -4.83 -28.96 27.06
C GLU A 364 -5.35 -30.39 26.83
N THR A 365 -4.46 -31.38 26.75
CA THR A 365 -4.88 -32.79 26.66
C THR A 365 -5.47 -33.32 27.98
N PHE A 366 -5.01 -32.86 29.15
CA PHE A 366 -5.61 -33.21 30.45
C PHE A 366 -6.97 -32.53 30.71
N ALA A 367 -7.15 -31.31 30.20
CA ALA A 367 -8.44 -30.61 30.28
C ALA A 367 -9.50 -31.27 29.39
N ILE A 368 -9.11 -31.83 28.25
CA ILE A 368 -10.01 -32.59 27.37
C ILE A 368 -10.30 -34.00 27.94
N THR A 369 -9.32 -34.68 28.56
CA THR A 369 -9.57 -36.00 29.17
C THR A 369 -10.30 -35.97 30.51
N CYS A 370 -10.22 -34.88 31.29
CA CYS A 370 -11.07 -34.70 32.47
C CYS A 370 -12.52 -34.30 32.13
N TRP A 371 -12.76 -33.68 30.96
CA TRP A 371 -14.12 -33.36 30.52
C TRP A 371 -14.87 -34.59 29.97
N LEU A 372 -14.14 -35.56 29.39
CA LEU A 372 -14.68 -36.83 28.89
C LEU A 372 -14.84 -37.95 29.94
N CYS A 373 -14.46 -37.72 31.20
CA CYS A 373 -14.69 -38.64 32.32
C CYS A 373 -15.81 -38.16 33.28
N MET A 374 -16.53 -37.07 32.95
CA MET A 374 -17.71 -36.61 33.69
C MET A 374 -18.98 -36.47 32.81
N LEU A 375 -19.01 -37.21 31.71
CA LEU A 375 -20.21 -37.68 31.02
C LEU A 375 -20.10 -39.20 30.92
#